data_AF-A0A838H7F0-F1
#
_entry.id   AF-A0A838H7F0-F1
#
_cell.length_a   1.000
_cell.length_b   1.000
_cell.length_c   1.000
_cell.angle_alpha   90.00
_cell.angle_beta   90.00
_cell.angle_gamma   90.00
#
_symmetry.space_group_name_H-M   'P 1'
#
loop_
_entity.id
_entity.type
_entity.pdbx_description
1 polymer ?
#
loop_
_entity_poly.entity_id
_entity_poly.type
_entity_poly.pdbx_seq_one_letter_code
_entity_poly.pdbx_strand_id
1 'polypeptide(L)'
;MPGGFWQHIVDSSMALPTDRPLGDLTAELVTMLGSSDPVDRDIAATVLARWIRDGVYDDLLLSVGDSIVRGLETGLGRTDDETVFRRSFSALVLARCVARDNAAILIPVDAVLDWADRSLHWYVAERDLRGLVPG
;
A
#
# COMPACT_ATOMS: atom_id res chain seq x y z
N MET A 1 -9.72 18.25 -1.59
CA MET A 1 -9.07 17.16 -2.34
C MET A 1 -7.75 16.86 -1.64
N PRO A 2 -7.55 15.63 -1.13
CA PRO A 2 -6.32 15.24 -0.42
C PRO A 2 -5.05 15.36 -1.29
N GLY A 3 -5.17 15.33 -2.62
CA GLY A 3 -4.03 15.43 -3.54
C GLY A 3 -3.13 16.66 -3.33
N GLY A 4 -3.67 17.82 -2.93
CA GLY A 4 -2.85 19.03 -2.71
C GLY A 4 -1.90 18.93 -1.51
N PHE A 5 -2.32 18.27 -0.43
CA PHE A 5 -1.47 18.04 0.74
C PHE A 5 -0.38 17.03 0.42
N TRP A 6 -0.74 15.87 -0.15
CA TRP A 6 0.23 14.83 -0.43
C TRP A 6 1.19 15.19 -1.56
N GLN A 7 0.76 15.98 -2.54
CA GLN A 7 1.67 16.55 -3.54
C GLN A 7 2.73 17.43 -2.87
N HIS A 8 2.34 18.27 -1.91
CA HIS A 8 3.29 19.08 -1.16
C HIS A 8 4.29 18.22 -0.36
N ILE A 9 3.85 17.08 0.19
CA ILE A 9 4.74 16.12 0.86
C ILE A 9 5.74 15.52 -0.13
N VAL A 10 5.30 15.12 -1.32
CA VAL A 10 6.19 14.63 -2.39
C VAL A 10 7.22 15.69 -2.77
N ASP A 11 6.79 16.94 -2.97
CA ASP A 11 7.65 18.07 -3.31
C ASP A 11 8.65 18.40 -2.19
N SER A 12 8.28 18.12 -0.94
CA SER A 12 9.09 18.29 0.27
C SER A 12 9.93 17.06 0.61
N SER A 13 10.34 16.28 -0.40
CA SER A 13 11.15 15.06 -0.25
C SER A 13 10.53 13.97 0.65
N MET A 14 9.20 13.98 0.77
CA MET A 14 8.41 13.04 1.59
C MET A 14 8.83 13.03 3.06
N ALA A 15 9.22 14.19 3.61
CA ALA A 15 9.45 14.34 5.03
C ALA A 15 8.19 13.95 5.83
N LEU A 16 8.37 13.26 6.95
CA LEU A 16 7.26 12.88 7.83
C LEU A 16 6.61 14.14 8.42
N PRO A 17 5.31 14.38 8.19
CA PRO A 17 4.60 15.50 8.78
C PRO A 17 4.54 15.36 10.31
N THR A 18 4.70 16.48 11.03
CA THR A 18 4.66 16.51 12.50
C THR A 18 3.35 17.04 13.06
N ASP A 19 2.41 17.43 12.19
CA ASP A 19 1.14 18.07 12.51
C ASP A 19 0.01 17.07 12.78
N ARG A 20 0.22 15.78 12.47
CA ARG A 20 -0.76 14.71 12.68
C ARG A 20 -0.11 13.35 12.96
N PRO A 21 -0.80 12.42 13.64
CA PRO A 21 -0.28 11.08 13.92
C PRO A 21 0.05 10.27 12.66
N LEU A 22 1.11 9.46 12.73
CA LEU A 22 1.50 8.53 11.66
C LEU A 22 0.36 7.57 11.27
N GLY A 23 -0.43 7.12 12.25
CA GLY A 23 -1.59 6.24 11.99
C GLY A 23 -2.61 6.87 11.06
N ASP A 24 -2.94 8.15 11.28
CA ASP A 24 -3.92 8.88 10.46
C ASP A 24 -3.40 9.12 9.05
N LEU A 25 -2.11 9.46 8.93
CA LEU A 25 -1.42 9.58 7.64
C LEU A 25 -1.47 8.26 6.86
N THR A 26 -1.18 7.16 7.54
CA THR A 26 -1.14 5.82 6.94
C THR A 26 -2.53 5.38 6.49
N ALA A 27 -3.57 5.61 7.29
CA ALA A 27 -4.94 5.26 6.94
C ALA A 27 -5.41 6.00 5.68
N GLU A 28 -5.04 7.27 5.54
CA GLU A 28 -5.34 8.06 4.36
C GLU A 28 -4.59 7.55 3.12
N LEU A 29 -3.27 7.34 3.21
CA LEU A 29 -2.46 6.79 2.13
C LEU A 29 -2.99 5.42 1.66
N VAL A 30 -3.30 4.54 2.62
CA VAL A 30 -3.88 3.24 2.34
C VAL A 30 -5.19 3.38 1.57
N THR A 31 -6.08 4.29 1.99
CA THR A 31 -7.32 4.59 1.26
C THR A 31 -7.05 5.08 -0.17
N MET A 32 -6.10 5.99 -0.35
CA MET A 32 -5.71 6.55 -1.66
C MET A 32 -5.19 5.49 -2.65
N LEU A 33 -4.65 4.36 -2.20
CA LEU A 33 -4.25 3.25 -3.09
C LEU A 33 -5.42 2.71 -3.94
N GLY A 34 -6.66 2.93 -3.50
CA GLY A 34 -7.87 2.56 -4.24
C GLY A 34 -8.55 3.71 -4.98
N SER A 35 -7.98 4.92 -5.00
CA SER A 35 -8.55 6.07 -5.73
C SER A 35 -8.72 5.73 -7.21
N SER A 36 -9.71 6.29 -7.90
CA SER A 36 -9.82 6.18 -9.37
C SER A 36 -8.86 7.12 -10.10
N ASP A 37 -8.41 8.18 -9.43
CA ASP A 37 -7.36 9.08 -9.93
C ASP A 37 -5.98 8.39 -9.88
N PRO A 38 -5.30 8.19 -11.02
CA PRO A 38 -3.96 7.60 -11.04
C PRO A 38 -2.92 8.40 -10.26
N VAL A 39 -3.05 9.72 -10.16
CA VAL A 39 -2.09 10.59 -9.46
C VAL A 39 -2.15 10.32 -7.96
N ASP A 40 -3.34 10.24 -7.38
CA ASP A 40 -3.53 9.95 -5.95
C ASP A 40 -2.92 8.60 -5.58
N ARG A 41 -3.14 7.57 -6.41
CA ARG A 41 -2.61 6.23 -6.17
C ARG A 41 -1.08 6.19 -6.21
N ASP A 42 -0.49 6.87 -7.19
CA ASP A 42 0.97 6.90 -7.37
C ASP A 42 1.66 7.65 -6.24
N ILE A 43 1.09 8.79 -5.82
CA ILE A 43 1.55 9.53 -4.64
C ILE A 43 1.49 8.63 -3.40
N ALA A 44 0.36 7.96 -3.17
CA ALA A 44 0.20 7.11 -2.00
C ALA A 44 1.22 5.96 -1.95
N ALA A 45 1.39 5.27 -3.07
CA ALA A 45 2.34 4.18 -3.21
C ALA A 45 3.78 4.64 -3.01
N THR A 46 4.13 5.81 -3.57
CA THR A 46 5.47 6.39 -3.50
C THR A 46 5.82 6.83 -2.07
N VAL A 47 4.90 7.49 -1.37
CA VAL A 47 5.10 7.91 0.03
C VAL A 47 5.22 6.69 0.95
N LEU A 48 4.31 5.71 0.85
CA LEU A 48 4.38 4.49 1.66
C LEU A 48 5.69 3.74 1.41
N ALA A 49 6.07 3.56 0.15
CA ALA A 49 7.32 2.92 -0.23
C ALA A 49 8.55 3.64 0.35
N ARG A 50 8.55 4.97 0.34
CA ARG A 50 9.63 5.79 0.89
C ARG A 50 9.73 5.60 2.40
N TRP A 51 8.62 5.74 3.11
CA TRP A 51 8.57 5.65 4.57
C TRP A 51 8.90 4.25 5.08
N ILE A 52 8.43 3.20 4.38
CA ILE A 52 8.82 1.80 4.68
C ILE A 52 10.33 1.62 4.53
N ARG A 53 10.92 2.08 3.40
CA ARG A 53 12.35 1.95 3.16
C ARG A 53 13.18 2.69 4.22
N ASP A 54 12.75 3.89 4.58
CA ASP A 54 13.46 4.77 5.52
C ASP A 54 13.27 4.34 6.99
N GLY A 55 12.49 3.29 7.25
CA GLY A 55 12.28 2.71 8.58
C GLY A 55 11.27 3.44 9.46
N VAL A 56 10.48 4.37 8.89
CA VAL A 56 9.42 5.10 9.60
C VAL A 56 8.39 4.15 10.22
N TYR A 57 8.21 2.98 9.60
CA TYR A 57 7.25 1.97 10.02
C TYR A 57 7.86 0.79 10.75
N ASP A 58 9.15 0.78 11.12
CA ASP A 58 9.78 -0.44 11.66
C ASP A 58 9.01 -1.06 12.84
N ASP A 59 8.62 -0.24 13.82
CA ASP A 59 7.86 -0.68 15.00
C ASP A 59 6.40 -1.08 14.66
N LEU A 60 5.90 -0.70 13.49
CA LEU A 60 4.52 -0.91 13.04
C LEU A 60 4.42 -1.79 11.80
N LEU A 61 5.54 -2.34 11.30
CA LEU A 61 5.64 -2.91 9.96
C LEU A 61 4.67 -4.08 9.78
N LEU A 62 4.51 -4.89 10.83
CA LEU A 62 3.51 -5.96 10.90
C LEU A 62 2.09 -5.40 10.69
N SER A 63 1.68 -4.39 11.47
CA SER A 63 0.32 -3.84 11.37
C SER A 63 0.04 -3.14 10.04
N VAL A 64 1.06 -2.48 9.46
CA VAL A 64 0.99 -1.90 8.12
C VAL A 64 0.83 -3.02 7.09
N GLY A 65 1.67 -4.04 7.11
CA GLY A 65 1.57 -5.17 6.19
C GLY A 65 0.22 -5.90 6.29
N ASP A 66 -0.30 -6.12 7.50
CA ASP A 66 -1.62 -6.71 7.74
C ASP A 66 -2.76 -5.89 7.13
N SER A 67 -2.67 -4.56 7.20
CA SER A 67 -3.63 -3.65 6.55
C SER A 67 -3.53 -3.70 5.02
N ILE A 68 -2.30 -3.78 4.50
CA ILE A 68 -2.04 -3.83 3.06
C ILE A 68 -2.50 -5.17 2.46
N VAL A 69 -2.22 -6.31 3.09
CA VAL A 69 -2.64 -7.62 2.58
C VAL A 69 -4.16 -7.79 2.54
N ARG A 70 -4.92 -7.11 3.43
CA ARG A 70 -6.40 -7.04 3.33
C ARG A 70 -6.87 -6.31 2.07
N GLY A 71 -6.06 -5.40 1.55
CA GLY A 71 -6.32 -4.73 0.28
C GLY A 71 -6.35 -5.67 -0.92
N LEU A 72 -5.65 -6.82 -0.87
CA LEU A 72 -5.64 -7.83 -1.94
C LEU A 72 -6.99 -8.54 -2.10
N GLU A 73 -7.77 -8.62 -1.03
CA GLU A 73 -9.07 -9.31 -1.02
C GLU A 73 -10.23 -8.38 -1.38
N THR A 74 -9.96 -7.07 -1.47
CA THR A 74 -11.00 -6.07 -1.71
C THR A 74 -11.60 -6.24 -3.11
N GLY A 75 -12.84 -6.73 -3.18
CA GLY A 75 -13.54 -6.96 -4.45
C GLY A 75 -12.94 -8.07 -5.31
N LEU A 76 -12.16 -8.99 -4.73
CA LEU A 76 -11.51 -10.08 -5.46
C LEU A 76 -12.51 -10.90 -6.28
N GLY A 77 -12.15 -11.18 -7.54
CA GLY A 77 -12.98 -11.91 -8.50
C GLY A 77 -14.01 -11.05 -9.25
N ARG A 78 -14.16 -9.76 -8.89
CA ARG A 78 -14.91 -8.79 -9.68
C ARG A 78 -14.08 -8.33 -10.89
N THR A 79 -14.78 -7.89 -11.93
CA THR A 79 -14.21 -7.34 -13.16
C THR A 79 -14.92 -6.03 -13.44
N ASP A 80 -14.21 -5.08 -14.05
CA ASP A 80 -14.74 -3.77 -14.44
C ASP A 80 -15.09 -2.83 -13.26
N ASP A 81 -14.39 -2.99 -12.12
CA ASP A 81 -14.59 -2.19 -10.90
C ASP A 81 -13.27 -1.57 -10.41
N GLU A 82 -13.35 -0.39 -9.80
CA GLU A 82 -12.21 0.40 -9.30
C GLU A 82 -11.42 -0.32 -8.20
N THR A 83 -12.02 -1.35 -7.59
CA THR A 83 -11.38 -2.19 -6.57
C THR A 83 -10.12 -2.91 -7.08
N VAL A 84 -9.95 -3.09 -8.40
CA VAL A 84 -8.71 -3.64 -8.99
C VAL A 84 -7.47 -2.82 -8.66
N PHE A 85 -7.63 -1.49 -8.56
CA PHE A 85 -6.52 -0.60 -8.23
C PHE A 85 -6.06 -0.84 -6.80
N ARG A 86 -7.00 -0.94 -5.86
CA ARG A 86 -6.68 -1.22 -4.46
C ARG A 86 -5.91 -2.53 -4.32
N ARG A 87 -6.29 -3.59 -5.04
CA ARG A 87 -5.59 -4.89 -5.01
C ARG A 87 -4.18 -4.77 -5.57
N SER A 88 -4.02 -4.22 -6.77
CA SER A 88 -2.73 -4.09 -7.45
C SER A 88 -1.73 -3.24 -6.67
N PHE A 89 -2.17 -2.09 -6.15
CA PHE A 89 -1.30 -1.20 -5.37
C PHE A 89 -0.99 -1.77 -3.98
N SER A 90 -1.89 -2.56 -3.39
CA SER A 90 -1.60 -3.30 -2.16
C SER A 90 -0.49 -4.33 -2.37
N ALA A 91 -0.50 -5.08 -3.47
CA ALA A 91 0.58 -6.02 -3.79
C ALA A 91 1.94 -5.30 -3.94
N LEU A 92 1.95 -4.14 -4.59
CA LEU A 92 3.16 -3.33 -4.75
C LEU A 92 3.72 -2.85 -3.41
N VAL A 93 2.86 -2.35 -2.51
CA VAL A 93 3.29 -1.88 -1.18
C VAL A 93 3.70 -3.05 -0.29
N LEU A 94 3.01 -4.19 -0.35
CA LEU A 94 3.36 -5.39 0.43
C LEU A 94 4.77 -5.89 0.09
N ALA A 95 5.14 -5.84 -1.20
CA ALA A 95 6.50 -6.16 -1.62
C ALA A 95 7.55 -5.23 -0.97
N ARG A 96 7.21 -3.97 -0.66
CA ARG A 96 8.09 -3.06 0.09
C ARG A 96 8.19 -3.45 1.56
N CYS A 97 7.09 -3.89 2.18
CA CYS A 97 7.12 -4.41 3.55
C CYS A 97 8.05 -5.62 3.66
N VAL A 98 7.90 -6.61 2.76
CA VAL A 98 8.77 -7.81 2.72
C VAL A 98 10.22 -7.43 2.44
N ALA A 99 10.48 -6.49 1.53
CA ALA A 99 11.84 -6.02 1.27
C ALA A 99 12.48 -5.35 2.49
N ARG A 100 11.70 -4.57 3.27
CA ARG A 100 12.17 -3.97 4.51
C ARG A 100 12.44 -5.02 5.57
N ASP A 101 11.54 -6.00 5.72
CA ASP A 101 11.72 -7.11 6.64
C ASP A 101 12.97 -7.93 6.31
N ASN A 102 13.20 -8.29 5.05
CA ASN A 102 14.41 -9.01 4.64
C ASN A 102 15.71 -8.26 4.99
N ALA A 103 15.67 -6.93 5.06
CA ALA A 103 16.83 -6.11 5.38
C ALA A 103 17.07 -5.95 6.89
N ALA A 104 16.00 -5.95 7.69
CA ALA A 104 16.04 -5.56 9.11
C ALA A 104 15.55 -6.64 10.09
N ILE A 105 14.94 -7.72 9.59
CA ILE A 105 14.36 -8.85 10.33
C ILE A 105 13.43 -8.37 11.44
N LEU A 106 12.30 -7.79 11.03
CA LEU A 106 11.37 -7.07 11.91
C LEU A 106 10.12 -7.87 12.24
N ILE A 107 9.75 -8.83 11.39
CA ILE A 107 8.45 -9.51 11.43
C ILE A 107 8.65 -11.00 11.72
N PRO A 108 7.77 -11.62 12.54
CA PRO A 108 7.73 -13.06 12.71
C PRO A 108 7.52 -13.82 11.38
N VAL A 109 8.22 -14.94 11.21
CA VAL A 109 8.19 -15.72 9.96
C VAL A 109 6.78 -16.23 9.60
N ASP A 110 5.96 -16.56 10.59
CA ASP A 110 4.58 -17.02 10.40
C ASP A 110 3.69 -15.92 9.80
N ALA A 111 3.87 -14.67 10.21
CA ALA A 111 3.15 -13.54 9.61
C ALA A 111 3.57 -13.31 8.14
N VAL A 112 4.87 -13.43 7.82
CA VAL A 112 5.35 -13.33 6.44
C VAL A 112 4.80 -14.46 5.56
N LEU A 113 4.69 -15.67 6.11
CA LEU A 113 4.09 -16.81 5.40
C LEU A 113 2.58 -16.63 5.20
N ASP A 114 1.84 -16.08 6.17
CA ASP A 114 0.42 -15.71 5.97
C ASP A 114 0.25 -14.70 4.83
N TRP A 115 1.12 -13.68 4.79
CA TRP A 115 1.10 -12.70 3.70
C TRP A 115 1.40 -13.35 2.34
N ALA A 116 2.31 -14.30 2.30
CA ALA A 116 2.63 -15.06 1.08
C ALA A 116 1.42 -15.87 0.60
N ASP A 117 0.77 -16.62 1.49
CA ASP A 117 -0.41 -17.43 1.17
C ASP A 117 -1.56 -16.58 0.62
N ARG A 118 -1.83 -15.45 1.26
CA ARG A 118 -2.89 -14.51 0.81
C ARG A 118 -2.53 -13.85 -0.52
N SER A 119 -1.26 -13.54 -0.73
CA SER A 119 -0.77 -13.00 -2.01
C SER A 119 -0.89 -14.00 -3.15
N LEU A 120 -0.56 -15.28 -2.90
CA LEU A 120 -0.72 -16.36 -3.87
C LEU A 120 -2.19 -16.63 -4.18
N HIS A 121 -3.06 -16.62 -3.16
CA HIS A 121 -4.50 -16.74 -3.34
C HIS A 121 -5.04 -15.63 -4.25
N TRP A 122 -4.69 -14.37 -3.96
CA TRP A 122 -5.04 -13.23 -4.80
C TRP A 122 -4.53 -13.42 -6.24
N TYR A 123 -3.26 -13.75 -6.44
CA TYR A 123 -2.65 -13.90 -7.76
C TYR A 123 -3.37 -14.92 -8.64
N VAL A 124 -3.82 -16.04 -8.06
CA VAL A 124 -4.56 -17.09 -8.79
C VAL A 124 -6.02 -16.71 -9.01
N ALA A 125 -6.64 -15.99 -8.07
CA ALA A 125 -8.06 -15.64 -8.12
C ALA A 125 -8.36 -14.34 -8.89
N GLU A 126 -7.36 -13.49 -9.13
CA GLU A 126 -7.53 -12.23 -9.84
C GLU A 126 -8.03 -12.45 -11.27
N ARG A 127 -9.04 -11.68 -11.65
CA ARG A 127 -9.67 -11.73 -12.99
C ARG A 127 -9.56 -10.42 -13.74
N ASP A 128 -9.23 -9.34 -13.05
CA ASP A 128 -9.09 -8.01 -13.62
C ASP A 128 -7.60 -7.63 -13.68
N LEU A 129 -7.06 -7.57 -14.89
CA LEU A 129 -5.65 -7.28 -15.14
C LEU A 129 -5.41 -5.80 -15.54
N ARG A 130 -6.43 -4.95 -15.38
CA ARG A 130 -6.33 -3.55 -15.77
C ARG A 130 -5.51 -2.78 -14.73
N GLY A 131 -4.43 -2.16 -15.19
CA GLY A 131 -3.64 -1.21 -14.39
C GLY A 131 -4.05 0.27 -14.57
N LEU A 132 -4.89 0.56 -15.57
CA LEU A 132 -5.38 1.89 -15.91
C LEU A 132 -6.74 1.76 -16.61
N VAL A 133 -7.69 2.62 -16.26
CA VAL A 133 -8.92 2.82 -17.03
C VAL A 133 -8.77 4.17 -17.76
N PRO A 134 -8.71 4.19 -19.10
CA PRO A 134 -8.73 5.44 -19.86
C PRO A 134 -10.04 6.20 -19.58
N GLY A 135 -9.92 7.49 -19.28
CA GLY A 135 -11.06 8.42 -19.14
C GLY A 135 -11.56 8.96 -20.46
#